data_AF-A0A257QHC5-F1
#
_entry.id   AF-A0A257QHC5-F1
#
_cell.length_a   1.000
_cell.length_b   1.000
_cell.length_c   1.000
_cell.angle_alpha   90.00
_cell.angle_beta   90.00
_cell.angle_gamma   90.00
#
_symmetry.space_group_name_H-M   'P 1'
#
loop_
_entity.id
_entity.type
_entity.pdbx_description
1 polymer ?
#
loop_
_entity_poly.entity_id
_entity_poly.type
_entity_poly.pdbx_seq_one_letter_code
_entity_poly.pdbx_strand_id
1 'polypeptide(L)'
;MKIQAESYIKAATAKQNQSLMTLPQLCEAEPALTPGGVRHLIFTKGHALPGVYRFGRRILFDRAEFIAGIKAGSAAHIAGGK
;
A
#
# COMPACT_ATOMS: atom_id res chain seq x y z
N MET A 1 15.37 9.41 -32.91
CA MET A 1 15.68 9.42 -31.46
C MET A 1 14.46 9.58 -30.53
N LYS A 2 13.20 9.41 -30.97
CA LYS A 2 12.00 9.55 -30.10
C LYS A 2 11.57 8.27 -29.37
N ILE A 3 12.09 7.11 -29.77
CA ILE A 3 11.62 5.78 -29.34
C ILE A 3 11.97 5.48 -27.86
N GLN A 4 13.04 6.07 -27.32
CA GLN A 4 13.48 5.82 -25.94
C GLN A 4 12.70 6.60 -24.88
N ALA A 5 12.09 7.73 -25.21
CA ALA A 5 11.30 8.50 -24.25
C ALA A 5 9.91 7.87 -24.01
N GLU A 6 9.28 7.35 -25.07
CA GLU A 6 7.96 6.71 -24.98
C GLU A 6 7.99 5.38 -24.23
N SER A 7 9.08 4.60 -24.35
CA SER A 7 9.25 3.36 -23.59
C SER A 7 9.45 3.61 -22.09
N TYR A 8 10.14 4.70 -21.73
CA TYR A 8 10.31 5.14 -20.35
C TYR A 8 8.97 5.55 -19.71
N ILE A 9 8.14 6.30 -20.45
CA ILE A 9 6.81 6.73 -19.97
C ILE A 9 5.89 5.52 -19.80
N LYS A 10 5.87 4.57 -20.76
CA LYS A 10 5.08 3.34 -20.65
C LYS A 10 5.47 2.49 -19.44
N ALA A 11 6.77 2.27 -19.20
CA ALA A 11 7.24 1.50 -18.04
C ALA A 11 6.92 2.20 -16.71
N ALA A 12 7.02 3.53 -16.65
CA ALA A 12 6.63 4.32 -15.48
C ALA A 12 5.12 4.26 -15.20
N THR A 13 4.30 4.36 -16.25
CA THR A 13 2.83 4.23 -16.13
C THR A 13 2.38 2.79 -15.80
N ALA A 14 3.07 1.76 -16.32
CA ALA A 14 2.79 0.37 -15.98
C ALA A 14 3.15 0.05 -14.52
N LYS A 15 4.20 0.68 -13.98
CA LYS A 15 4.55 0.60 -12.55
C LYS A 15 3.45 1.17 -11.64
N GLN A 16 2.71 2.18 -12.11
CA GLN A 16 1.59 2.77 -11.36
C GLN A 16 0.31 1.92 -11.41
N ASN A 17 0.20 0.97 -12.34
CA ASN A 17 -0.95 0.07 -12.51
C ASN A 17 -0.73 -1.33 -11.92
N GLN A 18 0.28 -1.53 -11.08
CA GLN A 18 0.36 -2.77 -10.28
C GLN A 18 -0.72 -2.72 -9.21
N SER A 19 -1.76 -3.54 -9.35
CA SER A 19 -2.92 -3.52 -8.45
C SER A 19 -2.57 -3.92 -7.02
N LEU A 20 -1.52 -4.72 -6.82
CA LEU A 20 -1.14 -5.27 -5.53
C LEU A 20 0.36 -5.13 -5.28
N MET A 21 0.69 -4.60 -4.12
CA MET A 21 2.06 -4.34 -3.66
C MET A 21 2.38 -5.14 -2.40
N THR A 22 3.63 -5.53 -2.24
CA THR A 22 4.14 -6.01 -0.94
C THR A 22 4.39 -4.84 0.02
N LEU A 23 4.55 -5.12 1.32
CA LEU A 23 4.83 -4.07 2.30
C LEU A 23 6.04 -3.18 1.96
N PRO A 24 7.22 -3.72 1.56
CA PRO A 24 8.34 -2.87 1.16
C PRO A 24 8.00 -1.95 -0.03
N GLN A 25 7.33 -2.50 -1.05
CA GLN A 25 6.92 -1.73 -2.24
C GLN A 25 5.91 -0.63 -1.90
N LEU A 26 4.98 -0.90 -0.96
CA LEU A 26 4.05 0.10 -0.46
C LEU A 26 4.80 1.26 0.23
N CYS A 27 5.75 0.96 1.11
CA CYS A 27 6.55 1.99 1.79
C CYS A 27 7.47 2.76 0.85
N GLU A 28 7.97 2.15 -0.22
CA GLU A 28 8.70 2.85 -1.29
C GLU A 28 7.79 3.80 -2.07
N ALA A 29 6.55 3.38 -2.35
CA ALA A 29 5.55 4.19 -3.05
C ALA A 29 4.94 5.30 -2.19
N GLU A 30 4.87 5.09 -0.86
CA GLU A 30 4.28 5.99 0.12
C GLU A 30 5.28 6.24 1.26
N PRO A 31 6.23 7.18 1.09
CA PRO A 31 7.31 7.41 2.06
C PRO A 31 6.86 7.83 3.47
N ALA A 32 5.61 8.30 3.61
CA ALA A 32 5.01 8.60 4.90
C ALA A 32 4.67 7.34 5.72
N LEU A 33 4.60 6.17 5.08
CA LEU A 33 4.32 4.90 5.73
C LEU A 33 5.63 4.18 6.05
N THR A 34 5.73 3.64 7.27
CA THR A 34 6.87 2.82 7.68
C THR A 34 6.48 1.34 7.77
N PRO A 35 7.40 0.40 7.49
CA PRO A 35 7.12 -1.03 7.64
C PRO A 35 6.67 -1.39 9.06
N GLY A 36 7.26 -0.73 10.08
CA GLY A 36 6.87 -0.91 11.48
C GLY A 36 5.43 -0.45 11.76
N GLY A 37 5.06 0.75 11.32
CA GLY A 37 3.72 1.30 11.50
C GLY A 37 2.64 0.47 10.82
N VAL A 38 2.86 0.04 9.58
CA VAL A 38 1.90 -0.79 8.85
C VAL A 38 1.77 -2.19 9.49
N ARG A 39 2.86 -2.80 9.95
CA ARG A 39 2.80 -4.07 10.70
C ARG A 39 2.03 -3.91 12.01
N HIS A 40 2.26 -2.81 12.74
CA HIS A 40 1.54 -2.53 13.98
C HIS A 40 0.04 -2.32 13.75
N LEU A 41 -0.33 -1.62 12.66
CA LEU A 41 -1.71 -1.45 12.22
C LEU A 41 -2.37 -2.82 11.93
N ILE A 42 -1.72 -3.67 11.13
CA ILE A 42 -2.25 -5.01 10.80
C ILE A 42 -2.34 -5.89 12.05
N PHE A 43 -1.35 -5.83 12.94
CA PHE A 43 -1.40 -6.60 14.19
C PHE A 43 -2.58 -6.17 15.08
N THR A 44 -2.85 -4.86 15.15
CA THR A 44 -3.88 -4.29 16.00
C THR A 44 -5.30 -4.44 15.43
N LYS A 45 -5.46 -4.22 14.11
CA LYS A 45 -6.78 -4.25 13.43
C LYS A 45 -7.08 -5.55 12.71
N GLY A 46 -6.09 -6.43 12.57
CA GLY A 46 -6.18 -7.63 11.75
C GLY A 46 -6.09 -7.32 10.26
N HIS A 47 -6.56 -8.28 9.45
CA HIS A 47 -6.48 -8.21 7.99
C HIS A 47 -7.73 -7.62 7.33
N ALA A 48 -8.76 -7.26 8.10
CA ALA A 48 -10.00 -6.66 7.61
C ALA A 48 -9.86 -5.14 7.40
N LEU A 49 -8.74 -4.73 6.81
CA LEU A 49 -8.47 -3.34 6.44
C LEU A 49 -8.73 -3.15 4.95
N PRO A 50 -9.32 -2.02 4.51
CA PRO A 50 -9.50 -1.74 3.10
C PRO A 50 -8.17 -1.86 2.35
N GLY A 51 -8.18 -2.55 1.21
CA GLY A 51 -7.00 -2.75 0.39
C GLY A 51 -5.97 -3.73 0.96
N VAL A 52 -6.24 -4.44 2.05
CA VAL A 52 -5.33 -5.45 2.62
C VAL A 52 -5.80 -6.85 2.28
N TYR A 53 -4.96 -7.60 1.56
CA TYR A 53 -5.28 -8.93 1.07
C TYR A 53 -4.27 -9.97 1.57
N ARG A 54 -4.74 -11.11 2.06
CA ARG A 54 -3.86 -12.25 2.34
C ARG A 54 -3.70 -13.13 1.11
N PHE A 55 -2.46 -13.46 0.79
CA PHE A 55 -2.10 -14.44 -0.22
C PHE A 55 -1.18 -15.49 0.41
N GLY A 56 -1.80 -16.54 0.97
CA GLY A 56 -1.11 -17.52 1.80
C GLY A 56 -0.37 -16.87 2.97
N ARG A 57 0.96 -16.96 2.96
CA ARG A 57 1.85 -16.39 3.99
C ARG A 57 2.12 -14.89 3.79
N ARG A 58 1.78 -14.34 2.62
CA ARG A 58 2.07 -12.96 2.24
C ARG A 58 0.88 -12.06 2.50
N ILE A 59 1.17 -10.77 2.71
CA ILE A 59 0.19 -9.70 2.77
C ILE A 59 0.47 -8.79 1.58
N LEU A 60 -0.58 -8.52 0.81
CA LEU A 60 -0.57 -7.66 -0.34
C LEU A 60 -1.47 -6.47 -0.09
N PHE A 61 -1.13 -5.33 -0.70
CA PHE A 61 -1.84 -4.07 -0.54
C PHE A 61 -2.27 -3.55 -1.90
N ASP A 62 -3.57 -3.28 -2.06
CA ASP A 62 -4.01 -2.33 -3.07
C ASP A 62 -3.74 -0.92 -2.52
N ARG A 63 -2.79 -0.22 -3.14
CA ARG A 63 -2.36 1.10 -2.67
C ARG A 63 -3.52 2.10 -2.66
N ALA A 64 -4.35 2.12 -3.70
CA ALA A 64 -5.40 3.12 -3.82
C ALA A 64 -6.48 2.90 -2.75
N GLU A 65 -6.91 1.65 -2.59
CA GLU A 65 -7.91 1.27 -1.58
C GLU A 65 -7.37 1.43 -0.16
N PHE A 66 -6.12 1.06 0.09
CA PHE A 66 -5.49 1.19 1.39
C PHE A 66 -5.35 2.65 1.82
N ILE A 67 -4.87 3.52 0.93
CA ILE A 67 -4.76 4.96 1.21
C ILE A 67 -6.15 5.60 1.38
N ALA A 68 -7.14 5.21 0.59
CA ALA A 68 -8.51 5.67 0.78
C ALA A 68 -9.07 5.25 2.14
N GLY A 69 -8.82 4.00 2.56
CA GLY A 69 -9.21 3.49 3.87
C GLY A 69 -8.56 4.23 5.04
N ILE A 70 -7.27 4.57 4.92
CA ILE A 70 -6.55 5.40 5.90
C ILE A 70 -7.20 6.78 6.00
N LYS A 71 -7.42 7.45 4.86
CA LYS A 71 -8.06 8.78 4.81
C LYS A 71 -9.48 8.76 5.37
N ALA A 72 -10.19 7.66 5.21
CA ALA A 72 -11.53 7.44 5.78
C ALA A 72 -11.53 7.10 7.27
N GLY A 73 -10.36 7.04 7.94
CA GLY A 73 -10.25 6.83 9.37
C GLY A 73 -10.14 5.36 9.80
N SER A 74 -10.00 4.41 8.88
CA SER A 74 -9.80 2.98 9.22
C SER A 74 -8.55 2.74 10.08
N ALA A 75 -7.61 3.68 10.01
CA ALA A 75 -6.35 3.72 10.73
C ALA A 75 -6.30 4.80 11.86
N ALA A 76 -7.43 5.44 12.20
CA ALA A 76 -7.43 6.52 13.19
C ALA A 76 -7.27 6.01 14.65
N HIS A 77 -7.78 4.81 14.95
CA HIS A 77 -7.74 4.22 16.29
C HIS A 77 -6.77 3.05 16.35
N ILE A 78 -5.48 3.32 16.25
CA ILE A 78 -4.41 2.32 16.36
C ILE A 78 -3.75 2.49 17.73
N ALA A 79 -4.32 1.82 18.73
CA ALA A 79 -3.92 1.85 20.14
C ALA A 79 -4.11 3.20 20.88
N GLY A 80 -4.67 3.14 22.09
CA GLY A 80 -4.66 4.26 23.04
C GLY A 80 -5.92 5.13 23.16
N GLY A 81 -7.07 4.73 22.61
CA GLY A 81 -8.34 5.45 22.83
C GLY A 81 -9.39 4.54 23.44
N LYS A 82 -9.65 4.71 24.74
CA LYS A 82 -11.02 4.61 25.25
C LYS A 82 -11.71 5.94 24.95
#